data_AF-A0A1U9KEA3-F1
#
_entry.id   AF-A0A1U9KEA3-F1
#
_cell.length_a   1.000
_cell.length_b   1.000
_cell.length_c   1.000
_cell.angle_alpha   90.00
_cell.angle_beta   90.00
_cell.angle_gamma   90.00
#
_symmetry.space_group_name_H-M   'P 1'
#
loop_
_entity.id
_entity.type
_entity.pdbx_description
1 polymer ?
#
loop_
_entity_poly.entity_id
_entity_poly.type
_entity_poly.pdbx_seq_one_letter_code
_entity_poly.pdbx_strand_id
1 'polypeptide(L)'
;MPDKKHSRSKPASPGRRAALSSLVTLGATGCLAGMAHAAETTGTPSTPTTPLPPKAPDHTHDAEPNASHPSPADQPGSALMHPATETPADTLYRPSVHFSPTTGFMNDPNGLVFDGTRYHLYYQYDPFAPYAGHVHWGHATSADLLHWQDQPIAIPETGAGEAYTGCAVFDEKNTSGLFASGESGIVALYTRASPTEQAQYLAVSKDQGQTFTEYGHNPVLDIGSNSFRDPQVIFHKPTEQWVMVVAKSRLHQIAFYASTDLIHWVHLSDFGPSGLFGVDYECPNLLEVSVEGGGARWVLFVSVNPGAPLGGSTTQYFIGSFDGSRFTPDDTVIGLTDFAKDAYALQVYSNMPKDEAVSIAWLGNWQYCQELPTRTWRGAMTLPRTMTLKRDFAGWLRLAQQPRGVETLWDRSLAFQPRRLAAGTSVQTAIPDGVALDLSLSATVDERLAGLPPGDKGRTGRFVITFGNEEGEALTIGFDAFSGQLWLDRGTLRGFSQPFFTGEFSTVLNPDDRHFTIRIILDASTIEIFANGGLSVGTALIYPSAPLTFLRLETSGAGAAVDSISLHTLHKTMDRETSI
;
A
#
# COMPACT_ATOMS: atom_id res chain seq x y z
N MET A 1 4.77 -25.32 -72.82
CA MET A 1 5.56 -24.21 -73.41
C MET A 1 4.62 -23.36 -74.25
N PRO A 2 4.76 -22.02 -74.32
CA PRO A 2 4.87 -21.02 -73.25
C PRO A 2 3.78 -19.90 -73.45
N ASP A 3 3.64 -18.76 -72.76
CA ASP A 3 4.33 -18.16 -71.59
C ASP A 3 3.45 -17.10 -70.84
N LYS A 4 4.01 -16.53 -69.76
CA LYS A 4 3.96 -15.13 -69.20
C LYS A 4 3.08 -14.02 -69.86
N LYS A 5 2.60 -12.97 -69.15
CA LYS A 5 2.61 -12.55 -67.71
C LYS A 5 1.70 -11.32 -67.46
N HIS A 6 1.37 -11.10 -66.17
CA HIS A 6 1.27 -9.81 -65.44
C HIS A 6 -0.07 -9.13 -65.03
N SER A 7 0.00 -8.63 -63.78
CA SER A 7 -0.80 -7.66 -63.00
C SER A 7 -2.31 -7.81 -62.87
N ARG A 8 -2.77 -7.89 -61.60
CA ARG A 8 -4.08 -7.37 -61.14
C ARG A 8 -3.92 -6.63 -59.81
N SER A 9 -4.28 -5.35 -59.80
CA SER A 9 -4.61 -4.59 -58.59
C SER A 9 -6.11 -4.76 -58.27
N LYS A 10 -6.49 -4.59 -56.99
CA LYS A 10 -7.89 -4.62 -56.54
C LYS A 10 -8.52 -3.21 -56.56
N PRO A 11 -9.80 -3.05 -56.93
CA PRO A 11 -10.59 -1.85 -56.65
C PRO A 11 -11.30 -1.92 -55.28
N ALA A 12 -11.91 -0.81 -54.86
CA ALA A 12 -12.42 -0.59 -53.49
C ALA A 12 -13.87 -0.07 -53.45
N SER A 13 -14.42 0.02 -52.21
CA SER A 13 -15.67 0.73 -51.82
C SER A 13 -17.01 0.07 -52.22
N PRO A 14 -18.18 0.45 -51.65
CA PRO A 14 -18.45 1.58 -50.74
C PRO A 14 -19.24 1.27 -49.44
N GLY A 15 -19.34 2.26 -48.54
CA GLY A 15 -20.16 2.21 -47.32
C GLY A 15 -21.55 2.89 -47.47
N ARG A 16 -22.33 2.93 -46.38
CA ARG A 16 -23.62 3.66 -46.30
C ARG A 16 -23.90 4.27 -44.91
N ARG A 17 -24.68 5.36 -44.91
CA ARG A 17 -25.32 6.02 -43.75
C ARG A 17 -26.83 5.72 -43.74
N ALA A 18 -27.48 6.02 -42.60
CA ALA A 18 -28.93 6.22 -42.38
C ALA A 18 -29.84 4.97 -42.45
N ALA A 19 -31.04 4.92 -41.85
CA ALA A 19 -31.62 5.59 -40.66
C ALA A 19 -33.02 4.99 -40.34
N LEU A 20 -33.55 5.26 -39.14
CA LEU A 20 -34.98 5.26 -38.76
C LEU A 20 -35.81 3.94 -38.65
N SER A 21 -36.29 3.73 -37.41
CA SER A 21 -37.70 3.52 -37.03
C SER A 21 -38.44 2.18 -37.20
N SER A 22 -38.81 1.65 -36.02
CA SER A 22 -40.18 1.29 -35.59
C SER A 22 -40.94 0.13 -36.25
N LEU A 23 -41.28 -0.89 -35.44
CA LEU A 23 -42.61 -1.51 -35.44
C LEU A 23 -42.90 -2.26 -34.12
N VAL A 24 -44.10 -2.04 -33.58
CA VAL A 24 -44.66 -2.69 -32.38
C VAL A 24 -45.97 -3.37 -32.79
N THR A 25 -46.21 -4.63 -32.38
CA THR A 25 -47.54 -5.12 -31.93
C THR A 25 -47.49 -6.58 -31.43
N LEU A 26 -48.10 -6.82 -30.26
CA LEU A 26 -48.94 -7.97 -29.79
C LEU A 26 -48.67 -9.40 -30.32
N GLY A 27 -48.73 -10.52 -29.57
CA GLY A 27 -49.23 -10.89 -28.22
C GLY A 27 -49.46 -12.44 -28.21
N ALA A 28 -49.93 -13.17 -27.19
CA ALA A 28 -50.26 -12.94 -25.77
C ALA A 28 -50.44 -14.33 -25.05
N THR A 29 -51.19 -14.41 -23.94
CA THR A 29 -51.59 -15.62 -23.13
C THR A 29 -50.51 -16.24 -22.22
N GLY A 30 -50.76 -16.49 -20.92
CA GLY A 30 -51.91 -16.12 -20.08
C GLY A 30 -51.80 -16.52 -18.58
N CYS A 31 -52.67 -15.93 -17.74
CA CYS A 31 -53.35 -16.42 -16.50
C CYS A 31 -52.62 -17.42 -15.54
N LEU A 32 -52.65 -17.34 -14.19
CA LEU A 32 -53.46 -16.68 -13.14
C LEU A 32 -52.55 -16.44 -11.88
N ALA A 33 -52.93 -15.79 -10.77
CA ALA A 33 -53.84 -14.68 -10.41
C ALA A 33 -53.69 -14.39 -8.88
N GLY A 34 -54.11 -13.22 -8.37
CA GLY A 34 -54.04 -12.90 -6.93
C GLY A 34 -54.25 -11.43 -6.58
N MET A 35 -55.51 -10.99 -6.44
CA MET A 35 -55.90 -9.70 -5.85
C MET A 35 -55.89 -9.81 -4.29
N ALA A 36 -55.96 -8.78 -3.45
CA ALA A 36 -56.09 -7.31 -3.54
C ALA A 36 -55.33 -6.71 -2.31
N HIS A 37 -55.19 -5.41 -2.03
CA HIS A 37 -56.09 -4.26 -2.19
C HIS A 37 -55.24 -2.98 -2.09
N ALA A 38 -55.59 -1.92 -2.83
CA ALA A 38 -54.99 -0.59 -2.70
C ALA A 38 -56.10 0.45 -2.48
N ALA A 39 -55.82 1.50 -1.72
CA ALA A 39 -56.68 2.67 -1.60
C ALA A 39 -56.05 3.82 -2.39
N GLU A 40 -56.78 4.36 -3.37
CA GLU A 40 -56.35 5.49 -4.19
C GLU A 40 -56.61 6.83 -3.50
N THR A 41 -55.70 7.79 -3.68
CA THR A 41 -56.07 9.21 -3.81
C THR A 41 -55.28 9.85 -4.94
N THR A 42 -55.94 10.76 -5.66
CA THR A 42 -55.53 11.28 -6.96
C THR A 42 -54.57 12.47 -6.87
N GLY A 43 -53.55 12.51 -7.76
CA GLY A 43 -52.67 13.66 -7.95
C GLY A 43 -52.35 13.89 -9.44
N THR A 44 -52.38 15.15 -9.87
CA THR A 44 -52.14 15.60 -11.27
C THR A 44 -50.68 15.42 -11.72
N PRO A 45 -50.41 15.29 -13.04
CA PRO A 45 -49.05 15.07 -13.55
C PRO A 45 -48.20 16.33 -13.45
N SER A 46 -47.07 16.26 -12.75
CA SER A 46 -46.05 17.30 -12.72
C SER A 46 -45.05 17.16 -13.88
N THR A 47 -44.64 18.30 -14.43
CA THR A 47 -43.58 18.41 -15.45
C THR A 47 -42.21 17.97 -14.92
N PRO A 48 -41.31 17.45 -15.78
CA PRO A 48 -39.99 16.99 -15.35
C PRO A 48 -39.14 18.16 -14.84
N THR A 49 -38.67 18.05 -13.60
CA THR A 49 -37.84 19.06 -12.95
C THR A 49 -36.41 19.03 -13.50
N THR A 50 -35.87 20.20 -13.84
CA THR A 50 -34.45 20.39 -14.20
C THR A 50 -33.55 19.95 -13.04
N PRO A 51 -32.37 19.33 -13.29
CA PRO A 51 -31.43 19.00 -12.22
C PRO A 51 -31.01 20.26 -11.46
N LEU A 52 -31.03 20.20 -10.13
CA LEU A 52 -30.47 21.26 -9.30
C LEU A 52 -28.93 21.29 -9.48
N PRO A 53 -28.31 22.48 -9.55
CA PRO A 53 -26.85 22.58 -9.51
C PRO A 53 -26.32 22.05 -8.18
N PRO A 54 -25.08 21.54 -8.13
CA PRO A 54 -24.50 21.03 -6.89
C PRO A 54 -24.49 22.13 -5.82
N LYS A 55 -25.06 21.80 -4.65
CA LYS A 55 -25.03 22.67 -3.48
C LYS A 55 -23.59 22.74 -2.98
N ALA A 56 -23.09 23.95 -2.69
CA ALA A 56 -21.78 24.13 -2.07
C ALA A 56 -21.73 23.41 -0.69
N PRO A 57 -20.53 23.01 -0.21
CA PRO A 57 -20.39 22.36 1.09
C PRO A 57 -21.02 23.18 2.22
N ASP A 58 -21.62 22.49 3.20
CA ASP A 58 -22.17 23.14 4.37
C ASP A 58 -21.04 23.40 5.37
N HIS A 59 -20.76 24.67 5.69
CA HIS A 59 -19.62 25.08 6.50
C HIS A 59 -19.90 25.08 8.02
N THR A 60 -20.99 24.44 8.48
CA THR A 60 -21.47 24.55 9.87
C THR A 60 -21.11 23.37 10.78
N HIS A 61 -19.98 22.70 10.54
CA HIS A 61 -19.51 21.58 11.35
C HIS A 61 -18.55 22.04 12.46
N ASP A 62 -19.06 22.81 13.42
CA ASP A 62 -18.31 23.34 14.58
C ASP A 62 -17.83 22.26 15.60
N ALA A 63 -17.97 20.98 15.25
CA ALA A 63 -17.45 19.83 16.01
C ALA A 63 -17.44 18.57 15.12
N GLU A 64 -16.41 18.37 14.30
CA GLU A 64 -16.13 17.05 13.71
C GLU A 64 -15.49 16.16 14.80
N PRO A 65 -16.09 15.04 15.25
CA PRO A 65 -15.44 14.18 16.23
C PRO A 65 -14.28 13.42 15.57
N ASN A 66 -13.06 13.54 16.12
CA ASN A 66 -11.91 12.73 15.72
C ASN A 66 -12.14 11.27 16.15
N ALA A 67 -12.67 10.47 15.23
CA ALA A 67 -13.06 9.08 15.47
C ALA A 67 -12.33 8.09 14.52
N SER A 68 -11.30 8.54 13.80
CA SER A 68 -10.48 7.74 12.88
C SER A 68 -9.60 6.79 13.69
N HIS A 69 -9.02 7.39 14.72
CA HIS A 69 -8.33 6.75 15.82
C HIS A 69 -9.03 7.33 17.07
N PRO A 70 -9.79 6.55 17.87
CA PRO A 70 -10.23 7.05 19.17
C PRO A 70 -8.96 7.41 19.94
N SER A 71 -8.82 8.69 20.31
CA SER A 71 -7.57 9.20 20.85
C SER A 71 -7.09 8.32 22.01
N PRO A 72 -5.78 8.09 22.16
CA PRO A 72 -5.23 7.36 23.30
C PRO A 72 -5.65 7.93 24.66
N ALA A 73 -6.00 9.22 24.71
CA ALA A 73 -6.61 9.91 25.84
C ALA A 73 -8.02 9.39 26.23
N ASP A 74 -8.79 8.85 25.28
CA ASP A 74 -10.11 8.21 25.50
C ASP A 74 -10.00 6.69 25.73
N GLN A 75 -8.80 6.12 25.61
CA GLN A 75 -8.50 4.72 25.94
C GLN A 75 -8.00 4.61 27.39
N PRO A 76 -8.47 3.63 28.19
CA PRO A 76 -7.95 3.40 29.55
C PRO A 76 -6.46 2.98 29.58
N GLY A 77 -5.81 2.80 28.42
CA GLY A 77 -4.39 2.49 28.28
C GLY A 77 -3.43 3.63 28.67
N SER A 78 -3.83 4.91 28.52
CA SER A 78 -3.00 6.05 28.97
C SER A 78 -2.73 6.02 30.49
N ALA A 79 -3.62 5.39 31.27
CA ALA A 79 -3.44 5.19 32.71
C ALA A 79 -2.63 3.93 33.09
N LEU A 80 -2.25 3.09 32.13
CA LEU A 80 -1.57 1.80 32.35
C LEU A 80 -0.18 1.78 31.72
N MET A 81 0.73 2.60 32.26
CA MET A 81 2.17 2.39 32.15
C MET A 81 2.59 1.11 32.91
N HIS A 82 2.19 -0.05 32.38
CA HIS A 82 2.74 -1.33 32.77
C HIS A 82 4.06 -1.53 32.03
N PRO A 83 5.21 -1.68 32.74
CA PRO A 83 6.47 -1.98 32.07
C PRO A 83 6.31 -3.29 31.30
N ALA A 84 6.48 -3.21 29.98
CA ALA A 84 6.39 -4.37 29.10
C ALA A 84 7.44 -5.39 29.52
N THR A 85 6.98 -6.58 29.92
CA THR A 85 7.87 -7.72 30.16
C THR A 85 8.01 -8.49 28.86
N GLU A 86 9.26 -8.70 28.46
CA GLU A 86 9.64 -9.48 27.29
C GLU A 86 9.18 -10.93 27.39
N THR A 87 8.80 -11.48 26.25
CA THR A 87 8.29 -12.84 26.10
C THR A 87 8.89 -13.54 24.89
N PRO A 88 8.82 -14.88 24.80
CA PRO A 88 9.29 -15.62 23.63
C PRO A 88 8.62 -15.18 22.31
N ALA A 89 7.43 -14.58 22.35
CA ALA A 89 6.78 -13.98 21.19
C ALA A 89 7.54 -12.76 20.63
N ASP A 90 8.19 -11.97 21.50
CA ASP A 90 8.91 -10.75 21.11
C ASP A 90 10.16 -11.05 20.27
N THR A 91 10.78 -12.22 20.47
CA THR A 91 11.94 -12.70 19.68
C THR A 91 11.53 -13.63 18.54
N LEU A 92 10.53 -14.51 18.74
CA LEU A 92 9.98 -15.41 17.70
C LEU A 92 9.40 -14.65 16.51
N TYR A 93 8.76 -13.51 16.75
CA TYR A 93 8.10 -12.72 15.71
C TYR A 93 8.92 -11.51 15.25
N ARG A 94 10.15 -11.31 15.75
CA ARG A 94 10.98 -10.16 15.39
C ARG A 94 11.45 -10.27 13.94
N PRO A 95 11.09 -9.35 13.03
CA PRO A 95 11.57 -9.37 11.66
C PRO A 95 13.09 -9.18 11.61
N SER A 96 13.74 -9.93 10.73
CA SER A 96 15.19 -9.87 10.50
C SER A 96 15.58 -8.85 9.44
N VAL A 97 14.72 -8.58 8.44
CA VAL A 97 15.02 -7.66 7.33
C VAL A 97 14.10 -6.44 7.26
N HIS A 98 12.89 -6.52 7.82
CA HIS A 98 11.92 -5.41 7.87
C HIS A 98 12.16 -4.53 9.09
N PHE A 99 12.21 -3.21 8.93
CA PHE A 99 12.44 -2.30 10.07
C PHE A 99 11.34 -2.46 11.15
N SER A 100 11.75 -2.57 12.41
CA SER A 100 10.87 -2.58 13.58
C SER A 100 11.51 -1.78 14.73
N PRO A 101 10.73 -1.07 15.55
CA PRO A 101 11.28 -0.30 16.66
C PRO A 101 11.81 -1.26 17.73
N THR A 102 12.85 -0.85 18.45
CA THR A 102 13.47 -1.68 19.52
C THR A 102 12.43 -2.09 20.57
N THR A 103 11.62 -1.12 21.01
CA THR A 103 10.50 -1.24 21.95
C THR A 103 9.34 -0.36 21.49
N GLY A 104 8.21 -0.33 22.20
CA GLY A 104 7.14 0.63 21.97
C GLY A 104 6.23 0.29 20.79
N PHE A 105 5.51 1.27 20.24
CA PHE A 105 4.61 1.09 19.10
C PHE A 105 5.00 1.98 17.94
N MET A 106 5.01 1.41 16.73
CA MET A 106 5.24 2.13 15.49
C MET A 106 4.07 1.93 14.51
N ASN A 107 3.63 3.03 13.88
CA ASN A 107 2.76 2.99 12.71
C ASN A 107 3.40 3.67 11.49
N ASP A 108 2.83 4.77 11.02
CA ASP A 108 3.08 5.32 9.69
C ASP A 108 4.57 5.70 9.50
N PRO A 109 5.18 5.39 8.34
CA PRO A 109 6.45 6.00 7.97
C PRO A 109 6.26 7.50 7.80
N ASN A 110 7.24 8.28 8.24
CA ASN A 110 7.25 9.72 8.19
C ASN A 110 8.58 10.22 7.62
N GLY A 111 8.59 11.46 7.12
CA GLY A 111 9.83 12.19 6.88
C GLY A 111 10.81 11.53 5.91
N LEU A 112 10.37 10.64 5.01
CA LEU A 112 11.26 9.85 4.16
C LEU A 112 12.10 10.77 3.24
N VAL A 113 13.39 10.92 3.53
CA VAL A 113 14.31 11.80 2.80
C VAL A 113 15.68 11.17 2.62
N PHE A 114 16.29 11.38 1.46
CA PHE A 114 17.73 11.18 1.27
C PHE A 114 18.47 12.51 1.44
N ASP A 115 19.40 12.60 2.38
CA ASP A 115 20.08 13.88 2.72
C ASP A 115 21.29 14.21 1.81
N GLY A 116 21.55 13.35 0.81
CA GLY A 116 22.75 13.38 -0.02
C GLY A 116 23.80 12.33 0.39
N THR A 117 23.70 11.76 1.59
CA THR A 117 24.62 10.76 2.14
C THR A 117 23.93 9.54 2.77
N ARG A 118 22.79 9.74 3.44
CA ARG A 118 22.00 8.72 4.14
C ARG A 118 20.53 8.83 3.78
N TYR A 119 19.84 7.70 3.86
CA TYR A 119 18.39 7.62 3.84
C TYR A 119 17.85 7.71 5.26
N HIS A 120 16.82 8.52 5.46
CA HIS A 120 16.17 8.74 6.73
C HIS A 120 14.79 8.11 6.71
N LEU A 121 14.50 7.32 7.75
CA LEU A 121 13.19 6.79 8.07
C LEU A 121 12.78 7.39 9.39
N TYR A 122 11.83 8.33 9.37
CA TYR A 122 11.10 8.70 10.59
C TYR A 122 9.81 7.90 10.64
N TYR A 123 9.15 7.88 11.79
CA TYR A 123 7.90 7.13 11.94
C TYR A 123 7.13 7.58 13.19
N GLN A 124 5.80 7.49 13.10
CA GLN A 124 4.90 7.63 14.24
C GLN A 124 5.31 6.63 15.33
N TYR A 125 5.60 7.10 16.55
CA TYR A 125 6.21 6.30 17.60
C TYR A 125 5.67 6.61 19.01
N ASP A 126 5.16 5.59 19.71
CA ASP A 126 5.00 5.60 21.17
C ASP A 126 6.24 4.93 21.81
N PRO A 127 7.13 5.67 22.49
CA PRO A 127 8.29 5.10 23.18
C PRO A 127 7.96 4.45 24.53
N PHE A 128 6.78 4.70 25.09
CA PHE A 128 6.40 4.35 26.46
C PHE A 128 5.58 3.05 26.53
N ALA A 129 4.85 2.71 25.47
CA ALA A 129 3.96 1.56 25.44
C ALA A 129 3.90 0.86 24.06
N PRO A 130 3.60 -0.45 24.00
CA PRO A 130 3.41 -1.20 22.75
C PRO A 130 2.00 -0.99 22.15
N TYR A 131 1.39 0.19 22.36
CA TYR A 131 0.06 0.54 21.88
C TYR A 131 0.11 1.91 21.19
N ALA A 132 -0.87 2.23 20.35
CA ALA A 132 -0.95 3.56 19.76
C ALA A 132 -1.25 4.58 20.88
N GLY A 133 -0.38 5.57 21.02
CA GLY A 133 -0.29 6.46 22.17
C GLY A 133 0.79 7.52 21.94
N HIS A 134 0.70 8.63 22.69
CA HIS A 134 1.77 9.60 22.89
C HIS A 134 2.70 9.79 21.68
N VAL A 135 2.17 10.29 20.56
CA VAL A 135 2.90 10.11 19.29
C VAL A 135 4.07 11.08 19.12
N HIS A 136 5.26 10.51 18.93
CA HIS A 136 6.52 11.17 18.58
C HIS A 136 6.94 10.75 17.16
N TRP A 137 7.93 11.43 16.57
CA TRP A 137 8.70 10.89 15.45
C TRP A 137 9.92 10.13 15.97
N GLY A 138 9.86 8.80 15.91
CA GLY A 138 11.05 7.96 15.97
C GLY A 138 11.93 8.15 14.72
N HIS A 139 13.18 7.67 14.76
CA HIS A 139 14.14 7.89 13.67
C HIS A 139 15.13 6.73 13.53
N ALA A 140 15.37 6.32 12.29
CA ALA A 140 16.49 5.47 11.88
C ALA A 140 17.16 6.04 10.62
N THR A 141 18.45 5.76 10.45
CA THR A 141 19.17 6.06 9.19
C THR A 141 19.74 4.80 8.55
N SER A 142 19.88 4.83 7.22
CA SER A 142 20.46 3.75 6.42
C SER A 142 21.39 4.30 5.34
N ALA A 143 22.39 3.52 4.96
CA ALA A 143 23.24 3.79 3.80
C ALA A 143 22.69 3.20 2.48
N ASP A 144 21.74 2.26 2.56
CA ASP A 144 21.27 1.46 1.42
C ASP A 144 19.74 1.21 1.36
N LEU A 145 18.98 1.76 2.30
CA LEU A 145 17.54 1.53 2.59
C LEU A 145 17.21 0.16 3.23
N LEU A 146 18.21 -0.65 3.54
CA LEU A 146 18.02 -2.01 4.06
C LEU A 146 18.58 -2.14 5.47
N HIS A 147 19.85 -1.79 5.67
CA HIS A 147 20.50 -1.82 6.99
C HIS A 147 20.18 -0.55 7.77
N TRP A 148 19.46 -0.67 8.89
CA TRP A 148 18.96 0.45 9.67
C TRP A 148 19.70 0.62 10.99
N GLN A 149 20.11 1.86 11.27
CA GLN A 149 20.70 2.29 12.51
C GLN A 149 19.74 3.23 13.24
N ASP A 150 19.22 2.81 14.39
CA ASP A 150 18.37 3.64 15.25
C ASP A 150 19.07 4.95 15.65
N GLN A 151 18.28 6.00 15.76
CA GLN A 151 18.68 7.31 16.25
C GLN A 151 17.79 7.71 17.44
N PRO A 152 18.12 8.78 18.18
CA PRO A 152 17.22 9.37 19.16
C PRO A 152 15.89 9.81 18.52
N ILE A 153 14.86 10.02 19.36
CA ILE A 153 13.59 10.61 18.92
C ILE A 153 13.86 11.99 18.28
N ALA A 154 13.35 12.20 17.07
CA ALA A 154 13.66 13.38 16.26
C ALA A 154 12.72 14.56 16.53
N ILE A 155 11.41 14.29 16.67
CA ILE A 155 10.39 15.29 17.02
C ILE A 155 9.50 14.71 18.13
N PRO A 156 9.49 15.29 19.34
CA PRO A 156 8.68 14.77 20.44
C PRO A 156 7.21 15.24 20.41
N GLU A 157 6.36 14.60 21.20
CA GLU A 157 5.11 15.22 21.64
C GLU A 157 5.41 16.48 22.49
N THR A 158 4.47 17.41 22.56
CA THR A 158 4.61 18.63 23.36
C THR A 158 3.30 18.98 24.06
N GLY A 159 3.30 20.01 24.90
CA GLY A 159 2.06 20.57 25.46
C GLY A 159 1.09 21.14 24.42
N ALA A 160 1.50 21.30 23.15
CA ALA A 160 0.62 21.65 22.04
C ALA A 160 -0.01 20.42 21.34
N GLY A 161 0.48 19.20 21.62
CA GLY A 161 -0.07 17.96 21.07
C GLY A 161 0.97 16.96 20.57
N GLU A 162 0.45 15.88 20.01
CA GLU A 162 1.19 14.75 19.43
C GLU A 162 1.82 15.15 18.08
N ALA A 163 3.00 14.61 17.75
CA ALA A 163 3.67 14.82 16.46
C ALA A 163 3.18 13.77 15.47
N TYR A 164 2.10 14.08 14.76
CA TYR A 164 1.47 13.20 13.78
C TYR A 164 2.25 13.15 12.45
N THR A 165 1.77 12.30 11.54
CA THR A 165 2.37 12.03 10.24
C THR A 165 2.67 13.29 9.43
N GLY A 166 3.74 13.20 8.63
CA GLY A 166 4.24 14.26 7.77
C GLY A 166 5.47 13.83 6.98
N CYS A 167 6.08 14.77 6.29
CA CYS A 167 7.18 14.56 5.36
C CYS A 167 8.42 15.38 5.74
N ALA A 168 9.51 15.15 5.02
CA ALA A 168 10.73 15.93 5.13
C ALA A 168 11.30 16.21 3.73
N VAL A 169 11.85 17.40 3.56
CA VAL A 169 12.47 17.86 2.31
C VAL A 169 13.87 18.41 2.60
N PHE A 170 14.77 18.27 1.63
CA PHE A 170 16.10 18.87 1.70
C PHE A 170 16.06 20.26 1.04
N ASP A 171 16.14 21.33 1.83
CA ASP A 171 16.09 22.72 1.33
C ASP A 171 17.48 23.16 0.85
N GLU A 172 17.94 22.54 -0.25
CA GLU A 172 19.28 22.75 -0.86
C GLU A 172 19.59 24.23 -1.11
N LYS A 173 18.57 25.01 -1.49
CA LYS A 173 18.69 26.42 -1.85
C LYS A 173 18.40 27.38 -0.69
N ASN A 174 18.13 26.87 0.53
CA ASN A 174 17.71 27.65 1.69
C ASN A 174 16.54 28.61 1.36
N THR A 175 15.56 28.11 0.61
CA THR A 175 14.36 28.86 0.20
C THR A 175 13.53 29.30 1.41
N SER A 176 13.59 28.54 2.50
CA SER A 176 12.97 28.90 3.79
C SER A 176 13.67 30.04 4.54
N GLY A 177 14.95 30.30 4.24
CA GLY A 177 15.76 31.25 4.99
C GLY A 177 16.07 30.82 6.44
N LEU A 178 15.80 29.56 6.80
CA LEU A 178 15.96 29.04 8.17
C LEU A 178 17.37 28.52 8.47
N PHE A 179 18.21 28.32 7.44
CA PHE A 179 19.62 27.96 7.55
C PHE A 179 20.52 29.20 7.42
N ALA A 180 21.80 29.13 7.81
CA ALA A 180 22.68 30.28 7.60
C ALA A 180 22.94 30.52 6.10
N SER A 181 23.48 31.70 5.74
CA SER A 181 23.78 32.04 4.35
C SER A 181 24.82 31.07 3.76
N GLY A 182 24.40 30.26 2.78
CA GLY A 182 25.23 29.22 2.16
C GLY A 182 25.14 27.83 2.83
N GLU A 183 24.33 27.68 3.87
CA GLU A 183 23.97 26.38 4.45
C GLU A 183 22.63 25.89 3.88
N SER A 184 22.43 24.57 3.94
CA SER A 184 21.19 23.85 3.64
C SER A 184 20.92 22.83 4.73
N GLY A 185 19.73 22.24 4.76
CA GLY A 185 19.40 21.19 5.71
C GLY A 185 18.03 20.58 5.46
N ILE A 186 17.59 19.75 6.41
CA ILE A 186 16.31 19.06 6.34
C ILE A 186 15.23 19.91 7.00
N VAL A 187 14.12 20.11 6.30
CA VAL A 187 12.90 20.74 6.81
C VAL A 187 11.83 19.65 6.90
N ALA A 188 11.32 19.40 8.12
CA ALA A 188 10.16 18.55 8.35
C ALA A 188 8.89 19.40 8.32
N LEU A 189 7.86 18.92 7.62
CA LEU A 189 6.51 19.46 7.68
C LEU A 189 5.55 18.34 8.09
N TYR A 190 4.81 18.56 9.18
CA TYR A 190 4.07 17.51 9.87
C TYR A 190 2.86 18.07 10.59
N THR A 191 1.90 17.21 10.94
CA THR A 191 0.74 17.64 11.71
C THR A 191 1.07 17.65 13.19
N ARG A 192 0.81 18.76 13.88
CA ARG A 192 0.71 18.78 15.35
C ARG A 192 -0.77 18.57 15.69
N ALA A 193 -1.07 17.53 16.46
CA ALA A 193 -2.44 17.09 16.71
C ALA A 193 -2.81 17.19 18.20
N SER A 194 -3.93 17.83 18.48
CA SER A 194 -4.60 17.82 19.78
C SER A 194 -6.02 17.26 19.62
N PRO A 195 -6.76 16.99 20.72
CA PRO A 195 -8.15 16.52 20.63
C PRO A 195 -9.10 17.46 19.85
N THR A 196 -8.74 18.74 19.72
CA THR A 196 -9.59 19.80 19.13
C THR A 196 -8.99 20.49 17.91
N GLU A 197 -7.78 20.14 17.47
CA GLU A 197 -7.06 20.86 16.42
C GLU A 197 -6.02 19.97 15.72
N GLN A 198 -5.92 20.05 14.40
CA GLN A 198 -4.86 19.46 13.58
C GLN A 198 -4.34 20.53 12.61
N ALA A 199 -3.11 20.98 12.86
CA ALA A 199 -2.48 22.05 12.09
C ALA A 199 -1.08 21.66 11.62
N GLN A 200 -0.61 22.24 10.51
CA GLN A 200 0.68 21.89 9.91
C GLN A 200 1.78 22.73 10.53
N TYR A 201 2.74 22.04 11.12
CA TYR A 201 3.92 22.57 11.79
C TYR A 201 5.17 22.33 10.93
N LEU A 202 6.14 23.23 11.08
CA LEU A 202 7.46 23.13 10.46
C LEU A 202 8.53 22.99 11.54
N ALA A 203 9.52 22.14 11.29
CA ALA A 203 10.73 22.07 12.09
C ALA A 203 11.97 21.89 11.19
N VAL A 204 13.14 22.35 11.64
CA VAL A 204 14.39 22.26 10.88
C VAL A 204 15.47 21.50 11.63
N SER A 205 16.22 20.66 10.89
CA SER A 205 17.43 20.01 11.38
C SER A 205 18.66 20.59 10.69
N LYS A 206 19.66 20.94 11.51
CA LYS A 206 20.96 21.49 11.10
C LYS A 206 22.12 20.51 11.33
N ASP A 207 21.80 19.27 11.69
CA ASP A 207 22.72 18.24 12.15
C ASP A 207 22.52 16.90 11.42
N GLN A 208 22.21 16.97 10.12
CA GLN A 208 21.91 15.81 9.25
C GLN A 208 20.73 14.99 9.81
N GLY A 209 19.60 15.65 10.05
CA GLY A 209 18.32 15.00 10.40
C GLY A 209 18.24 14.38 11.80
N GLN A 210 19.25 14.55 12.66
CA GLN A 210 19.27 13.91 13.98
C GLN A 210 18.38 14.63 15.01
N THR A 211 18.40 15.96 15.04
CA THR A 211 17.55 16.74 15.92
C THR A 211 16.83 17.85 15.16
N PHE A 212 15.59 18.13 15.55
CA PHE A 212 14.76 19.16 14.93
C PHE A 212 14.42 20.27 15.94
N THR A 213 14.50 21.52 15.47
CA THR A 213 13.99 22.69 16.18
C THR A 213 12.72 23.16 15.48
N GLU A 214 11.61 23.23 16.22
CA GLU A 214 10.36 23.80 15.71
C GLU A 214 10.52 25.26 15.29
N TYR A 215 9.81 25.66 14.24
CA TYR A 215 9.73 27.04 13.81
C TYR A 215 8.93 27.88 14.83
N GLY A 216 9.52 28.98 15.30
CA GLY A 216 8.96 29.80 16.39
C GLY A 216 7.67 30.55 16.07
N HIS A 217 7.15 30.44 14.84
CA HIS A 217 5.86 30.99 14.41
C HIS A 217 4.91 29.90 13.87
N ASN A 218 5.08 28.64 14.29
CA ASN A 218 4.10 27.57 14.02
C ASN A 218 2.70 27.90 14.60
N PRO A 219 1.62 27.36 14.02
CA PRO A 219 1.58 26.57 12.77
C PRO A 219 1.89 27.38 11.51
N VAL A 220 2.48 26.73 10.50
CA VAL A 220 2.69 27.32 9.16
C VAL A 220 1.44 27.24 8.27
N LEU A 221 0.51 26.32 8.58
CA LEU A 221 -0.80 26.26 7.94
C LEU A 221 -1.84 25.67 8.89
N ASP A 222 -2.82 26.49 9.26
CA ASP A 222 -4.02 26.09 10.00
C ASP A 222 -5.27 26.52 9.21
N ILE A 223 -6.34 25.73 9.30
CA ILE A 223 -7.66 25.98 8.70
C ILE A 223 -8.80 25.93 9.74
N GLY A 224 -8.50 25.85 11.03
CA GLY A 224 -9.48 25.73 12.11
C GLY A 224 -10.20 24.38 12.12
N SER A 225 -9.49 23.29 11.83
CA SER A 225 -10.05 21.92 11.75
C SER A 225 -9.28 20.97 12.67
N ASN A 226 -9.96 19.94 13.15
CA ASN A 226 -9.36 18.79 13.83
C ASN A 226 -9.31 17.52 12.96
N SER A 227 -9.50 17.68 11.64
CA SER A 227 -9.39 16.59 10.66
C SER A 227 -8.67 17.05 9.38
N PHE A 228 -7.47 17.60 9.59
CA PHE A 228 -6.62 18.19 8.57
C PHE A 228 -5.16 17.78 8.80
N ARG A 229 -4.69 16.75 8.08
CA ARG A 229 -3.44 16.07 8.45
C ARG A 229 -2.64 15.46 7.30
N ASP A 230 -1.45 15.00 7.66
CA ASP A 230 -0.52 14.18 6.89
C ASP A 230 0.06 14.90 5.65
N PRO A 231 0.76 16.04 5.82
CA PRO A 231 1.28 16.82 4.71
C PRO A 231 2.49 16.13 4.05
N GLN A 232 2.41 15.92 2.74
CA GLN A 232 3.54 15.59 1.88
C GLN A 232 3.92 16.82 1.02
N VAL A 233 5.21 17.12 0.93
CA VAL A 233 5.72 18.31 0.20
C VAL A 233 6.70 17.90 -0.88
N ILE A 234 6.53 18.45 -2.08
CA ILE A 234 7.42 18.29 -3.23
C ILE A 234 7.86 19.65 -3.78
N PHE A 235 9.05 19.72 -4.39
CA PHE A 235 9.41 20.86 -5.23
C PHE A 235 8.95 20.60 -6.67
N HIS A 236 7.92 21.33 -7.12
CA HIS A 236 7.39 21.18 -8.48
C HIS A 236 8.27 21.94 -9.47
N LYS A 237 9.33 21.27 -9.95
CA LYS A 237 10.36 21.81 -10.87
C LYS A 237 9.77 22.69 -12.02
N PRO A 238 8.65 22.33 -12.71
CA PRO A 238 8.10 23.14 -13.81
C PRO A 238 7.49 24.49 -13.42
N THR A 239 7.05 24.68 -12.16
CA THR A 239 6.50 25.96 -11.67
C THR A 239 7.36 26.60 -10.58
N GLU A 240 8.55 26.06 -10.32
CA GLU A 240 9.56 26.56 -9.38
C GLU A 240 9.05 26.86 -7.96
N GLN A 241 8.07 26.09 -7.48
CA GLN A 241 7.47 26.26 -6.15
C GLN A 241 7.38 24.94 -5.39
N TRP A 242 7.35 25.04 -4.05
CA TRP A 242 6.95 23.93 -3.20
C TRP A 242 5.44 23.71 -3.28
N VAL A 243 5.02 22.45 -3.32
CA VAL A 243 3.61 22.04 -3.28
C VAL A 243 3.42 21.12 -2.09
N MET A 244 2.51 21.49 -1.19
CA MET A 244 2.00 20.62 -0.14
C MET A 244 0.75 19.91 -0.62
N VAL A 245 0.67 18.62 -0.32
CA VAL A 245 -0.45 17.71 -0.56
C VAL A 245 -0.87 17.20 0.82
N VAL A 246 -2.11 17.49 1.23
CA VAL A 246 -2.54 17.29 2.62
C VAL A 246 -4.02 16.89 2.67
N ALA A 247 -4.40 16.01 3.61
CA ALA A 247 -5.77 15.49 3.68
C ALA A 247 -6.68 16.41 4.48
N LYS A 248 -7.82 16.79 3.89
CA LYS A 248 -9.03 17.25 4.60
C LYS A 248 -9.86 15.99 4.87
N SER A 249 -9.46 15.24 5.89
CA SER A 249 -9.70 13.80 6.00
C SER A 249 -11.18 13.41 5.94
N ARG A 250 -12.04 14.09 6.71
CA ARG A 250 -13.50 13.81 6.78
C ARG A 250 -14.29 14.35 5.59
N LEU A 251 -13.73 15.30 4.85
CA LEU A 251 -14.31 15.80 3.61
C LEU A 251 -14.00 14.90 2.42
N HIS A 252 -13.19 13.86 2.60
CA HIS A 252 -12.68 13.00 1.52
C HIS A 252 -12.01 13.83 0.42
N GLN A 253 -11.21 14.81 0.84
CA GLN A 253 -10.54 15.74 -0.06
C GLN A 253 -9.03 15.77 0.20
N ILE A 254 -8.26 15.80 -0.87
CA ILE A 254 -6.83 16.10 -0.83
C ILE A 254 -6.65 17.54 -1.32
N ALA A 255 -6.14 18.39 -0.45
CA ALA A 255 -5.89 19.80 -0.74
C ALA A 255 -4.45 20.02 -1.21
N PHE A 256 -4.29 20.89 -2.19
CA PHE A 256 -3.01 21.32 -2.72
C PHE A 256 -2.75 22.78 -2.32
N TYR A 257 -1.56 23.06 -1.79
CA TYR A 257 -1.10 24.41 -1.45
C TYR A 257 0.27 24.68 -2.07
N ALA A 258 0.53 25.92 -2.50
CA ALA A 258 1.84 26.36 -2.97
C ALA A 258 2.57 27.18 -1.90
N SER A 259 3.90 27.09 -1.90
CA SER A 259 4.79 27.99 -1.16
C SER A 259 6.08 28.25 -1.93
N THR A 260 6.66 29.43 -1.74
CA THR A 260 8.02 29.76 -2.22
C THR A 260 9.09 29.59 -1.13
N ASP A 261 8.69 29.41 0.14
CA ASP A 261 9.58 29.47 1.31
C ASP A 261 9.27 28.42 2.39
N LEU A 262 8.40 27.43 2.11
CA LEU A 262 7.91 26.40 3.05
C LEU A 262 7.13 26.92 4.27
N ILE A 263 7.01 28.24 4.45
CA ILE A 263 6.42 28.89 5.63
C ILE A 263 5.04 29.47 5.27
N HIS A 264 4.93 30.18 4.15
CA HIS A 264 3.69 30.81 3.72
C HIS A 264 3.02 29.98 2.63
N TRP A 265 1.79 29.51 2.90
CA TRP A 265 1.06 28.59 2.04
C TRP A 265 -0.20 29.22 1.44
N VAL A 266 -0.40 29.04 0.13
CA VAL A 266 -1.57 29.52 -0.62
C VAL A 266 -2.33 28.34 -1.19
N HIS A 267 -3.63 28.22 -0.94
CA HIS A 267 -4.47 27.16 -1.49
C HIS A 267 -4.54 27.25 -3.02
N LEU A 268 -4.41 26.09 -3.68
CA LEU A 268 -4.40 25.95 -5.14
C LEU A 268 -5.68 25.28 -5.64
N SER A 269 -5.94 24.08 -5.14
CA SER A 269 -7.11 23.29 -5.51
C SER A 269 -7.37 22.18 -4.50
N ASP A 270 -8.55 21.55 -4.62
CA ASP A 270 -8.87 20.29 -3.97
C ASP A 270 -9.12 19.21 -5.03
N PHE A 271 -8.72 17.98 -4.71
CA PHE A 271 -9.09 16.74 -5.39
C PHE A 271 -10.02 15.92 -4.50
N GLY A 272 -11.01 15.27 -5.11
CA GLY A 272 -11.99 14.43 -4.42
C GLY A 272 -13.29 15.18 -4.03
N PRO A 273 -14.30 14.46 -3.51
CA PRO A 273 -14.30 13.01 -3.21
C PRO A 273 -14.16 12.13 -4.45
N SER A 274 -13.31 11.09 -4.39
CA SER A 274 -13.07 10.18 -5.54
C SER A 274 -12.57 8.81 -5.10
N GLY A 275 -12.94 7.74 -5.79
CA GLY A 275 -12.47 6.39 -5.45
C GLY A 275 -13.11 5.80 -4.18
N LEU A 276 -12.33 5.07 -3.40
CA LEU A 276 -12.73 4.51 -2.11
C LEU A 276 -12.77 5.64 -1.08
N PHE A 277 -13.92 5.87 -0.42
CA PHE A 277 -14.04 6.92 0.59
C PHE A 277 -13.61 6.44 1.97
N GLY A 278 -14.15 5.28 2.40
CA GLY A 278 -14.00 4.81 3.78
C GLY A 278 -14.65 5.78 4.76
N VAL A 279 -13.89 6.18 5.79
CA VAL A 279 -14.29 7.15 6.82
C VAL A 279 -13.36 8.38 6.82
N ASP A 280 -12.06 8.19 6.58
CA ASP A 280 -11.08 9.27 6.39
C ASP A 280 -10.18 9.02 5.18
N TYR A 281 -9.74 10.12 4.56
CA TYR A 281 -8.48 10.16 3.82
C TYR A 281 -7.31 10.52 4.73
N GLU A 282 -6.22 9.77 4.61
CA GLU A 282 -4.99 9.94 5.38
C GLU A 282 -3.78 9.78 4.43
N CYS A 283 -2.61 10.25 4.86
CA CYS A 283 -1.31 10.02 4.24
C CYS A 283 -1.23 10.22 2.71
N PRO A 284 -1.73 11.33 2.14
CA PRO A 284 -1.64 11.56 0.70
C PRO A 284 -0.19 11.77 0.26
N ASN A 285 0.20 11.14 -0.83
CA ASN A 285 1.54 11.28 -1.42
C ASN A 285 1.42 11.49 -2.93
N LEU A 286 2.14 12.46 -3.47
CA LEU A 286 2.19 12.75 -4.92
C LEU A 286 3.63 12.63 -5.42
N LEU A 287 3.86 11.84 -6.47
CA LEU A 287 5.09 11.91 -7.27
C LEU A 287 4.86 11.56 -8.74
N GLU A 288 5.84 11.92 -9.58
CA GLU A 288 5.91 11.47 -10.97
C GLU A 288 6.59 10.09 -11.04
N VAL A 289 5.93 9.13 -11.68
CA VAL A 289 6.38 7.74 -11.82
C VAL A 289 6.61 7.41 -13.30
N SER A 290 7.75 6.78 -13.59
CA SER A 290 8.12 6.38 -14.95
C SER A 290 7.20 5.29 -15.52
N VAL A 291 6.90 5.39 -16.81
CA VAL A 291 6.10 4.42 -17.57
C VAL A 291 7.03 3.48 -18.34
N GLU A 292 6.81 2.18 -18.22
CA GLU A 292 7.53 1.16 -18.99
C GLU A 292 7.30 1.36 -20.50
N GLY A 293 8.39 1.43 -21.25
CA GLY A 293 8.36 1.83 -22.67
C GLY A 293 8.54 3.34 -22.93
N GLY A 294 8.51 4.18 -21.89
CA GLY A 294 8.90 5.58 -21.94
C GLY A 294 7.82 6.58 -21.52
N GLY A 295 8.27 7.75 -21.05
CA GLY A 295 7.42 8.78 -20.47
C GLY A 295 7.16 8.56 -18.98
N ALA A 296 6.28 9.38 -18.40
CA ALA A 296 5.90 9.33 -17.00
C ALA A 296 4.43 9.77 -16.79
N ARG A 297 3.92 9.57 -15.59
CA ARG A 297 2.64 10.10 -15.09
C ARG A 297 2.77 10.50 -13.63
N TRP A 298 1.94 11.45 -13.22
CA TRP A 298 1.76 11.73 -11.81
C TRP A 298 0.87 10.64 -11.18
N VAL A 299 1.24 10.19 -9.99
CA VAL A 299 0.47 9.22 -9.21
C VAL A 299 0.18 9.85 -7.85
N LEU A 300 -1.12 9.99 -7.55
CA LEU A 300 -1.62 10.42 -6.25
C LEU A 300 -2.01 9.19 -5.45
N PHE A 301 -1.32 8.93 -4.35
CA PHE A 301 -1.65 7.93 -3.35
C PHE A 301 -2.54 8.57 -2.28
N VAL A 302 -3.52 7.82 -1.77
CA VAL A 302 -4.38 8.21 -0.65
C VAL A 302 -4.60 6.99 0.23
N SER A 303 -4.26 7.08 1.51
CA SER A 303 -4.58 6.05 2.48
C SER A 303 -5.99 6.25 3.03
N VAL A 304 -6.69 5.16 3.33
CA VAL A 304 -8.08 5.15 3.79
C VAL A 304 -8.24 4.28 5.02
N ASN A 305 -8.73 4.87 6.11
CA ASN A 305 -9.00 4.17 7.36
C ASN A 305 -10.09 4.88 8.19
N PRO A 306 -10.92 4.15 8.94
CA PRO A 306 -11.37 2.80 8.63
C PRO A 306 -12.19 2.77 7.33
N GLY A 307 -12.46 1.58 6.79
CA GLY A 307 -13.36 1.39 5.65
C GLY A 307 -12.71 0.84 4.38
N ALA A 308 -11.52 0.25 4.47
CA ALA A 308 -10.95 -0.60 3.42
C ALA A 308 -11.91 -1.76 3.05
N PRO A 309 -11.92 -2.23 1.78
CA PRO A 309 -12.77 -3.34 1.35
C PRO A 309 -12.57 -4.66 2.12
N LEU A 310 -11.37 -4.90 2.65
CA LEU A 310 -11.03 -6.05 3.48
C LEU A 310 -11.22 -5.80 4.99
N GLY A 311 -11.81 -4.65 5.36
CA GLY A 311 -11.88 -4.14 6.71
C GLY A 311 -10.63 -3.35 7.12
N GLY A 312 -10.82 -2.33 7.96
CA GLY A 312 -9.72 -1.51 8.49
C GLY A 312 -9.13 -0.58 7.46
N SER A 313 -7.81 -0.68 7.28
CA SER A 313 -6.97 0.29 6.60
C SER A 313 -6.39 -0.23 5.27
N THR A 314 -6.26 0.63 4.25
CA THR A 314 -5.62 0.33 2.95
C THR A 314 -5.11 1.60 2.25
N THR A 315 -4.32 1.47 1.19
CA THR A 315 -3.90 2.60 0.35
C THR A 315 -4.36 2.42 -1.10
N GLN A 316 -5.04 3.43 -1.63
CA GLN A 316 -5.44 3.53 -3.04
C GLN A 316 -4.52 4.48 -3.81
N TYR A 317 -4.53 4.39 -5.13
CA TYR A 317 -3.84 5.32 -6.01
C TYR A 317 -4.66 5.71 -7.25
N PHE A 318 -4.39 6.91 -7.75
CA PHE A 318 -4.90 7.48 -8.98
C PHE A 318 -3.73 7.81 -9.91
N ILE A 319 -3.82 7.46 -11.19
CA ILE A 319 -2.83 7.83 -12.21
C ILE A 319 -3.36 9.02 -13.01
N GLY A 320 -2.51 10.00 -13.30
CA GLY A 320 -2.92 11.17 -14.09
C GLY A 320 -1.80 12.18 -14.35
N SER A 321 -2.19 13.44 -14.31
CA SER A 321 -1.34 14.61 -14.53
C SER A 321 -1.47 15.62 -13.40
N PHE A 322 -0.40 16.37 -13.15
CA PHE A 322 -0.37 17.50 -12.23
C PHE A 322 0.26 18.68 -12.96
N ASP A 323 -0.38 19.85 -12.89
CA ASP A 323 0.06 21.08 -13.59
C ASP A 323 0.80 22.07 -12.67
N GLY A 324 1.06 21.68 -11.42
CA GLY A 324 1.58 22.56 -10.37
C GLY A 324 0.51 23.16 -9.46
N SER A 325 -0.78 22.95 -9.76
CA SER A 325 -1.93 23.46 -9.02
C SER A 325 -3.02 22.42 -8.77
N ARG A 326 -3.34 21.59 -9.77
CA ARG A 326 -4.42 20.60 -9.77
C ARG A 326 -3.95 19.24 -10.27
N PHE A 327 -4.26 18.21 -9.51
CA PHE A 327 -4.18 16.83 -9.99
C PHE A 327 -5.44 16.49 -10.81
N THR A 328 -5.24 15.98 -12.02
CA THR A 328 -6.30 15.52 -12.92
C THR A 328 -6.02 14.05 -13.28
N PRO A 329 -6.85 13.10 -12.83
CA PRO A 329 -6.66 11.69 -13.14
C PRO A 329 -6.94 11.39 -14.62
N ASP A 330 -6.24 10.41 -15.19
CA ASP A 330 -6.42 10.01 -16.59
C ASP A 330 -7.81 9.35 -16.81
N ASP A 331 -8.37 8.71 -15.78
CA ASP A 331 -9.72 8.12 -15.76
C ASP A 331 -10.29 8.03 -14.32
N THR A 332 -11.43 7.35 -14.12
CA THR A 332 -12.09 7.20 -12.81
C THR A 332 -11.78 5.89 -12.07
N VAL A 333 -10.81 5.11 -12.55
CA VAL A 333 -10.45 3.80 -11.99
C VAL A 333 -9.34 3.97 -10.96
N ILE A 334 -9.61 3.54 -9.73
CA ILE A 334 -8.58 3.43 -8.70
C ILE A 334 -7.83 2.10 -8.81
N GLY A 335 -6.56 2.10 -8.41
CA GLY A 335 -5.89 0.89 -7.97
C GLY A 335 -5.76 0.87 -6.45
N LEU A 336 -5.65 -0.32 -5.86
CA LEU A 336 -5.11 -0.50 -4.52
C LEU A 336 -3.63 -0.86 -4.65
N THR A 337 -2.80 -0.41 -3.71
CA THR A 337 -1.36 -0.70 -3.72
C THR A 337 -1.05 -2.13 -3.29
N ASP A 338 -2.02 -2.82 -2.68
CA ASP A 338 -1.88 -4.16 -2.15
C ASP A 338 -3.21 -4.94 -2.23
N PHE A 339 -3.17 -6.26 -2.43
CA PHE A 339 -4.36 -7.13 -2.44
C PHE A 339 -4.62 -7.86 -1.12
N ALA A 340 -3.65 -7.84 -0.20
CA ALA A 340 -3.79 -8.33 1.17
C ALA A 340 -4.06 -7.12 2.11
N LYS A 341 -3.66 -7.21 3.38
CA LYS A 341 -4.28 -6.38 4.44
C LYS A 341 -3.32 -5.49 5.24
N ASP A 342 -2.02 -5.77 5.22
CA ASP A 342 -1.05 -5.15 6.12
C ASP A 342 -0.06 -4.26 5.35
N ALA A 343 -0.59 -3.30 4.58
CA ALA A 343 0.20 -2.24 3.93
C ALA A 343 -0.60 -0.93 3.93
N TYR A 344 -0.19 0.02 4.78
CA TYR A 344 -0.90 1.27 5.02
C TYR A 344 0.03 2.48 5.12
N ALA A 345 -0.52 3.70 5.04
CA ALA A 345 0.21 4.95 5.21
C ALA A 345 1.47 5.03 4.34
N LEU A 346 1.37 4.61 3.08
CA LEU A 346 2.50 4.63 2.14
C LEU A 346 3.05 6.04 2.00
N GLN A 347 4.34 6.22 2.30
CA GLN A 347 5.09 7.43 2.00
C GLN A 347 6.13 7.19 0.90
N VAL A 348 6.46 8.26 0.17
CA VAL A 348 7.51 8.25 -0.85
C VAL A 348 8.74 9.03 -0.38
N TYR A 349 9.93 8.56 -0.75
CA TYR A 349 11.16 9.26 -0.44
C TYR A 349 11.30 10.56 -1.24
N SER A 350 11.62 11.65 -0.55
CA SER A 350 12.09 12.89 -1.15
C SER A 350 13.59 12.82 -1.47
N ASN A 351 14.01 13.60 -2.47
CA ASN A 351 15.42 13.75 -2.88
C ASN A 351 16.15 12.45 -3.29
N MET A 352 15.43 11.44 -3.79
CA MET A 352 16.03 10.18 -4.22
C MET A 352 17.07 10.37 -5.35
N PRO A 353 18.22 9.67 -5.29
CA PRO A 353 19.17 9.64 -6.41
C PRO A 353 18.49 9.26 -7.73
N LYS A 354 18.80 10.02 -8.79
CA LYS A 354 18.23 9.88 -10.15
C LYS A 354 16.70 10.06 -10.23
N ASP A 355 16.08 10.72 -9.25
CA ASP A 355 14.63 10.84 -9.12
C ASP A 355 13.94 9.43 -9.08
N GLU A 356 14.57 8.41 -8.48
CA GLU A 356 14.01 7.06 -8.31
C GLU A 356 12.71 7.09 -7.47
N ALA A 357 11.59 6.64 -8.04
CA ALA A 357 10.33 6.50 -7.33
C ALA A 357 10.39 5.33 -6.32
N VAL A 358 10.60 5.65 -5.03
CA VAL A 358 10.72 4.67 -3.94
C VAL A 358 9.77 5.00 -2.80
N SER A 359 9.11 3.96 -2.25
CA SER A 359 8.18 4.07 -1.12
C SER A 359 8.46 3.07 0.00
N ILE A 360 7.98 3.40 1.20
CA ILE A 360 7.82 2.50 2.34
C ILE A 360 6.38 2.67 2.86
N ALA A 361 5.77 1.61 3.36
CA ALA A 361 4.47 1.62 4.04
C ALA A 361 4.58 0.99 5.43
N TRP A 362 3.65 1.34 6.32
CA TRP A 362 3.47 0.61 7.58
C TRP A 362 2.92 -0.79 7.30
N LEU A 363 3.62 -1.80 7.79
CA LEU A 363 3.28 -3.21 7.67
C LEU A 363 2.35 -3.62 8.82
N GLY A 364 1.10 -3.21 8.72
CA GLY A 364 0.07 -3.49 9.71
C GLY A 364 -1.32 -3.00 9.32
N ASN A 365 -2.29 -3.21 10.20
CA ASN A 365 -3.67 -2.77 10.01
C ASN A 365 -4.28 -2.24 11.31
N TRP A 366 -4.98 -1.11 11.22
CA TRP A 366 -5.60 -0.44 12.37
C TRP A 366 -6.65 -1.27 13.11
N GLN A 367 -7.22 -2.31 12.48
CA GLN A 367 -8.19 -3.21 13.15
C GLN A 367 -7.58 -4.13 14.23
N TYR A 368 -6.26 -4.25 14.32
CA TYR A 368 -5.62 -5.21 15.23
C TYR A 368 -4.19 -4.90 15.66
N CYS A 369 -3.61 -3.78 15.22
CA CYS A 369 -2.28 -3.35 15.63
C CYS A 369 -2.09 -3.25 17.16
N GLN A 370 -3.16 -3.03 17.92
CA GLN A 370 -3.15 -2.96 19.39
C GLN A 370 -3.33 -4.33 20.10
N GLU A 371 -3.61 -5.40 19.34
CA GLU A 371 -3.89 -6.74 19.87
C GLU A 371 -2.81 -7.78 19.50
N LEU A 372 -1.81 -7.41 18.68
CA LEU A 372 -0.74 -8.29 18.21
C LEU A 372 -0.03 -9.04 19.37
N PRO A 373 0.48 -10.26 19.14
CA PRO A 373 0.96 -11.15 20.21
C PRO A 373 2.29 -10.71 20.86
N THR A 374 3.00 -9.74 20.28
CA THR A 374 4.21 -9.14 20.85
C THR A 374 3.85 -8.13 21.95
N ARG A 375 4.74 -7.99 22.93
CA ARG A 375 4.51 -7.26 24.19
C ARG A 375 5.49 -6.11 24.43
N THR A 376 6.73 -6.18 23.97
CA THR A 376 7.70 -5.08 24.17
C THR A 376 7.77 -4.12 22.99
N TRP A 377 7.36 -4.58 21.81
CA TRP A 377 7.39 -3.82 20.56
C TRP A 377 6.19 -4.17 19.67
N ARG A 378 5.73 -3.23 18.84
CA ARG A 378 4.75 -3.46 17.77
C ARG A 378 4.99 -2.57 16.56
N GLY A 379 4.53 -3.06 15.42
CA GLY A 379 4.69 -2.41 14.11
C GLY A 379 5.97 -2.80 13.40
N ALA A 380 5.88 -2.87 12.08
CA ALA A 380 7.02 -3.03 11.18
C ALA A 380 6.81 -2.14 9.94
N MET A 381 7.86 -1.90 9.17
CA MET A 381 7.77 -1.29 7.85
C MET A 381 7.83 -2.36 6.76
N THR A 382 7.23 -2.09 5.60
CA THR A 382 7.55 -2.86 4.39
C THR A 382 9.02 -2.65 4.02
N LEU A 383 9.58 -3.56 3.26
CA LEU A 383 10.81 -3.28 2.51
C LEU A 383 10.63 -2.01 1.65
N PRO A 384 11.73 -1.29 1.33
CA PRO A 384 11.68 -0.22 0.35
C PRO A 384 11.24 -0.77 -1.00
N ARG A 385 10.24 -0.16 -1.63
CA ARG A 385 9.70 -0.60 -2.92
C ARG A 385 10.03 0.42 -4.01
N THR A 386 10.68 -0.03 -5.07
CA THR A 386 10.73 0.73 -6.34
C THR A 386 9.38 0.67 -7.03
N MET A 387 8.96 1.80 -7.62
CA MET A 387 7.67 1.95 -8.30
C MET A 387 7.85 2.28 -9.78
N THR A 388 7.09 1.61 -10.63
CA THR A 388 6.98 1.88 -12.07
C THR A 388 5.52 1.76 -12.52
N LEU A 389 5.17 2.36 -13.65
CA LEU A 389 3.86 2.17 -14.27
C LEU A 389 3.97 1.23 -15.47
N LYS A 390 3.19 0.15 -15.45
CA LYS A 390 3.18 -0.90 -16.48
C LYS A 390 1.78 -1.13 -17.00
N ARG A 391 1.64 -1.73 -18.18
CA ARG A 391 0.32 -2.13 -18.68
C ARG A 391 -0.04 -3.53 -18.20
N ASP A 392 -1.24 -3.70 -17.66
CA ASP A 392 -1.81 -5.01 -17.35
C ASP A 392 -2.24 -5.76 -18.63
N PHE A 393 -2.69 -7.01 -18.47
CA PHE A 393 -3.13 -7.86 -19.58
C PHE A 393 -4.31 -7.27 -20.39
N ALA A 394 -5.10 -6.38 -19.77
CA ALA A 394 -6.21 -5.67 -20.40
C ALA A 394 -5.77 -4.31 -20.99
N GLY A 395 -4.47 -3.98 -20.92
CA GLY A 395 -3.86 -2.78 -21.48
C GLY A 395 -3.95 -1.53 -20.61
N TRP A 396 -4.53 -1.61 -19.41
CA TRP A 396 -4.62 -0.46 -18.49
C TRP A 396 -3.28 -0.18 -17.84
N LEU A 397 -2.99 1.09 -17.61
CA LEU A 397 -1.80 1.49 -16.87
C LEU A 397 -2.03 1.23 -15.38
N ARG A 398 -1.08 0.54 -14.73
CA ARG A 398 -1.12 0.11 -13.33
C ARG A 398 0.21 0.38 -12.65
N LEU A 399 0.16 0.58 -11.34
CA LEU A 399 1.35 0.57 -10.50
C LEU A 399 1.94 -0.85 -10.45
N ALA A 400 3.23 -0.96 -10.70
CA ALA A 400 4.03 -2.15 -10.44
C ALA A 400 5.12 -1.81 -9.42
N GLN A 401 5.25 -2.64 -8.37
CA GLN A 401 6.22 -2.45 -7.31
C GLN A 401 7.22 -3.62 -7.27
N GLN A 402 8.47 -3.37 -6.85
CA GLN A 402 9.49 -4.38 -6.61
C GLN A 402 10.30 -4.06 -5.36
N PRO A 403 10.67 -5.06 -4.52
CA PRO A 403 11.52 -4.84 -3.35
C PRO A 403 12.90 -4.37 -3.81
N ARG A 404 13.39 -3.27 -3.23
CA ARG A 404 14.57 -2.56 -3.71
C ARG A 404 15.85 -3.14 -3.10
N GLY A 405 16.63 -3.84 -3.91
CA GLY A 405 18.01 -4.23 -3.56
C GLY A 405 18.11 -5.39 -2.57
N VAL A 406 17.02 -6.09 -2.26
CA VAL A 406 17.01 -7.23 -1.32
C VAL A 406 17.98 -8.36 -1.73
N GLU A 407 18.42 -8.38 -2.99
CA GLU A 407 19.51 -9.25 -3.49
C GLU A 407 20.84 -9.02 -2.75
N THR A 408 21.10 -7.82 -2.23
CA THR A 408 22.33 -7.53 -1.46
C THR A 408 22.30 -8.15 -0.06
N LEU A 409 21.15 -8.66 0.38
CA LEU A 409 21.00 -9.40 1.63
C LEU A 409 21.16 -10.92 1.45
N TRP A 410 21.31 -11.44 0.22
CA TRP A 410 21.45 -12.88 -0.01
C TRP A 410 22.68 -13.47 0.70
N ASP A 411 22.43 -14.35 1.66
CA ASP A 411 23.42 -15.10 2.42
C ASP A 411 23.73 -16.45 1.74
N ARG A 412 22.84 -17.44 1.90
CA ARG A 412 23.04 -18.81 1.42
C ARG A 412 21.89 -19.22 0.49
N SER A 413 22.25 -19.59 -0.73
CA SER A 413 21.32 -20.25 -1.65
C SER A 413 21.00 -21.66 -1.15
N LEU A 414 19.72 -21.98 -1.00
CA LEU A 414 19.24 -23.29 -0.56
C LEU A 414 19.02 -24.20 -1.78
N ALA A 415 19.49 -25.44 -1.68
CA ALA A 415 19.49 -26.40 -2.79
C ALA A 415 18.08 -26.95 -3.08
N PHE A 416 17.28 -26.20 -3.83
CA PHE A 416 15.94 -26.60 -4.25
C PHE A 416 15.72 -26.25 -5.73
N GLN A 417 15.71 -27.27 -6.60
CA GLN A 417 15.69 -27.10 -8.06
C GLN A 417 14.73 -28.09 -8.77
N PRO A 418 13.43 -28.17 -8.36
CA PRO A 418 12.44 -28.87 -9.16
C PRO A 418 12.33 -28.24 -10.57
N ARG A 419 12.17 -29.07 -11.59
CA ARG A 419 11.99 -28.65 -13.00
C ARG A 419 10.61 -28.97 -13.57
N ARG A 420 9.95 -30.00 -13.01
CA ARG A 420 8.62 -30.45 -13.41
C ARG A 420 7.95 -31.10 -12.21
N LEU A 421 6.67 -30.79 -12.00
CA LEU A 421 5.78 -31.53 -11.11
C LEU A 421 4.70 -32.22 -11.97
N ALA A 422 4.41 -33.48 -11.68
CA ALA A 422 3.29 -34.20 -12.28
C ALA A 422 1.99 -33.90 -11.53
N ALA A 423 0.85 -33.96 -12.20
CA ALA A 423 -0.45 -33.65 -11.58
C ALA A 423 -0.70 -34.50 -10.32
N GLY A 424 -1.02 -33.84 -9.20
CA GLY A 424 -1.24 -34.50 -7.90
C GLY A 424 0.04 -34.88 -7.16
N THR A 425 1.20 -34.33 -7.56
CA THR A 425 2.47 -34.55 -6.86
C THR A 425 2.97 -33.28 -6.18
N SER A 426 3.80 -33.47 -5.15
CA SER A 426 4.50 -32.41 -4.43
C SER A 426 5.97 -32.74 -4.22
N VAL A 427 6.77 -31.72 -3.97
CA VAL A 427 8.21 -31.80 -3.69
C VAL A 427 8.55 -30.78 -2.61
N GLN A 428 9.39 -31.17 -1.65
CA GLN A 428 9.66 -30.40 -0.44
C GLN A 428 11.16 -30.29 -0.17
N THR A 429 11.59 -29.17 0.42
CA THR A 429 12.90 -28.97 1.04
C THR A 429 12.72 -28.45 2.46
N ALA A 430 13.70 -28.72 3.32
CA ALA A 430 13.80 -28.00 4.60
C ALA A 430 14.24 -26.55 4.34
N ILE A 431 13.79 -25.64 5.21
CA ILE A 431 14.27 -24.27 5.35
C ILE A 431 14.77 -24.06 6.79
N PRO A 432 15.70 -23.13 7.05
CA PRO A 432 16.20 -22.90 8.40
C PRO A 432 15.18 -22.16 9.26
N ASP A 433 14.95 -22.64 10.47
CA ASP A 433 14.10 -22.02 11.48
C ASP A 433 14.51 -20.55 11.71
N GLY A 434 13.52 -19.65 11.74
CA GLY A 434 13.70 -18.24 12.14
C GLY A 434 14.51 -17.35 11.18
N VAL A 435 14.98 -17.87 10.04
CA VAL A 435 15.75 -17.09 9.05
C VAL A 435 14.83 -16.53 7.97
N ALA A 436 14.94 -15.24 7.66
CA ALA A 436 14.22 -14.62 6.55
C ALA A 436 14.66 -15.19 5.19
N LEU A 437 13.72 -15.31 4.25
CA LEU A 437 13.89 -15.95 2.94
C LEU A 437 13.48 -15.04 1.78
N ASP A 438 14.19 -15.13 0.67
CA ASP A 438 13.77 -14.66 -0.66
C ASP A 438 13.59 -15.86 -1.59
N LEU A 439 12.35 -16.09 -2.00
CA LEU A 439 11.94 -17.09 -2.99
C LEU A 439 11.53 -16.37 -4.27
N SER A 440 12.26 -16.59 -5.37
CA SER A 440 11.81 -16.20 -6.71
C SER A 440 11.47 -17.43 -7.53
N LEU A 441 10.30 -17.44 -8.16
CA LEU A 441 9.73 -18.56 -8.92
C LEU A 441 9.11 -18.07 -10.24
N SER A 442 9.35 -18.83 -11.31
CA SER A 442 8.68 -18.74 -12.60
C SER A 442 8.18 -20.15 -12.94
N ALA A 443 6.88 -20.29 -13.19
CA ALA A 443 6.27 -21.59 -13.45
C ALA A 443 5.10 -21.49 -14.43
N THR A 444 4.91 -22.57 -15.20
CA THR A 444 3.83 -22.71 -16.18
C THR A 444 2.99 -23.93 -15.81
N VAL A 445 1.71 -23.74 -15.49
CA VAL A 445 0.77 -24.85 -15.24
C VAL A 445 0.36 -25.49 -16.56
N ASP A 446 0.46 -26.81 -16.66
CA ASP A 446 0.11 -27.56 -17.87
C ASP A 446 -1.37 -27.36 -18.24
N GLU A 447 -1.72 -27.48 -19.53
CA GLU A 447 -3.11 -27.72 -19.92
C GLU A 447 -3.61 -29.05 -19.31
N ARG A 448 -4.89 -29.09 -18.93
CA ARG A 448 -5.48 -30.32 -18.39
C ARG A 448 -5.64 -31.36 -19.50
N LEU A 449 -4.95 -32.49 -19.34
CA LEU A 449 -5.07 -33.65 -20.23
C LEU A 449 -6.51 -34.18 -20.30
N ALA A 450 -6.96 -34.50 -21.51
CA ALA A 450 -8.24 -35.17 -21.74
C ALA A 450 -8.26 -36.53 -21.02
N GLY A 451 -9.31 -36.78 -20.23
CA GLY A 451 -9.49 -38.03 -19.47
C GLY A 451 -9.15 -37.95 -17.98
N LEU A 452 -8.51 -36.88 -17.50
CA LEU A 452 -8.48 -36.61 -16.05
C LEU A 452 -9.91 -36.30 -15.55
N PRO A 453 -10.31 -36.75 -14.35
CA PRO A 453 -11.59 -36.36 -13.77
C PRO A 453 -11.68 -34.84 -13.65
N PRO A 454 -12.88 -34.24 -13.65
CA PRO A 454 -13.03 -32.85 -13.22
C PRO A 454 -12.41 -32.71 -11.83
N GLY A 455 -11.43 -31.82 -11.67
CA GLY A 455 -11.02 -31.38 -10.34
C GLY A 455 -12.23 -30.79 -9.61
N ASP A 456 -12.16 -30.65 -8.29
CA ASP A 456 -13.33 -30.24 -7.49
C ASP A 456 -14.07 -29.04 -8.11
N LYS A 457 -15.34 -29.28 -8.47
CA LYS A 457 -16.25 -28.31 -9.11
C LYS A 457 -15.77 -27.76 -10.48
N GLY A 458 -14.94 -28.52 -11.20
CA GLY A 458 -14.54 -28.25 -12.59
C GLY A 458 -13.19 -27.59 -12.79
N ARG A 459 -12.45 -27.25 -11.73
CA ARG A 459 -11.17 -26.52 -11.81
C ARG A 459 -10.08 -27.33 -12.55
N THR A 460 -9.18 -26.65 -13.27
CA THR A 460 -8.34 -27.28 -14.33
C THR A 460 -6.82 -27.18 -14.15
N GLY A 461 -6.35 -26.96 -12.92
CA GLY A 461 -4.92 -26.89 -12.61
C GLY A 461 -4.62 -25.87 -11.53
N ARG A 462 -3.82 -26.26 -10.54
CA ARG A 462 -3.27 -25.38 -9.51
C ARG A 462 -1.80 -25.66 -9.30
N PHE A 463 -1.08 -24.60 -8.96
CA PHE A 463 0.23 -24.65 -8.34
C PHE A 463 0.12 -24.05 -6.94
N VAL A 464 0.67 -24.72 -5.93
CA VAL A 464 0.64 -24.27 -4.54
C VAL A 464 2.06 -24.27 -3.97
N ILE A 465 2.42 -23.16 -3.35
CA ILE A 465 3.62 -22.93 -2.56
C ILE A 465 3.17 -23.01 -1.10
N THR A 466 3.84 -23.80 -0.27
CA THR A 466 3.53 -23.92 1.16
C THR A 466 4.79 -23.75 1.97
N PHE A 467 4.78 -22.78 2.88
CA PHE A 467 5.70 -22.73 4.01
C PHE A 467 4.97 -23.33 5.22
N GLY A 468 5.55 -24.33 5.88
CA GLY A 468 4.86 -25.06 6.95
C GLY A 468 5.81 -25.62 8.00
N ASN A 469 5.25 -26.17 9.08
CA ASN A 469 5.99 -26.74 10.21
C ASN A 469 5.49 -28.13 10.62
N GLU A 470 6.21 -28.78 11.54
CA GLU A 470 5.84 -30.12 12.05
C GLU A 470 4.56 -30.11 12.90
N GLU A 471 4.21 -28.95 13.46
CA GLU A 471 2.95 -28.69 14.17
C GLU A 471 1.71 -28.58 13.24
N GLY A 472 1.89 -28.82 11.93
CA GLY A 472 0.83 -28.88 10.94
C GLY A 472 0.25 -27.51 10.56
N GLU A 473 0.95 -26.41 10.83
CA GLU A 473 0.63 -25.09 10.30
C GLU A 473 1.14 -24.95 8.87
N ALA A 474 0.41 -24.19 8.05
CA ALA A 474 0.72 -23.94 6.64
C ALA A 474 0.32 -22.53 6.20
N LEU A 475 1.31 -21.73 5.83
CA LEU A 475 1.12 -20.52 5.04
C LEU A 475 1.12 -20.93 3.56
N THR A 476 0.00 -20.75 2.86
CA THR A 476 -0.11 -21.17 1.45
C THR A 476 -0.28 -19.99 0.51
N ILE A 477 0.44 -20.05 -0.61
CA ILE A 477 0.34 -19.11 -1.72
C ILE A 477 0.09 -19.96 -2.96
N GLY A 478 -0.90 -19.64 -3.78
CA GLY A 478 -1.21 -20.49 -4.92
C GLY A 478 -1.76 -19.76 -6.12
N PHE A 479 -1.65 -20.40 -7.27
CA PHE A 479 -2.12 -19.94 -8.56
C PHE A 479 -3.15 -20.92 -9.13
N ASP A 480 -4.34 -20.44 -9.46
CA ASP A 480 -5.45 -21.22 -10.03
C ASP A 480 -5.52 -20.95 -11.55
N ALA A 481 -4.97 -21.89 -12.34
CA ALA A 481 -4.84 -21.77 -13.79
C ALA A 481 -6.17 -21.95 -14.55
N PHE A 482 -7.30 -22.01 -13.84
CA PHE A 482 -8.64 -21.90 -14.43
C PHE A 482 -9.19 -20.47 -14.35
N SER A 483 -8.89 -19.71 -13.30
CA SER A 483 -9.32 -18.31 -13.15
C SER A 483 -8.22 -17.28 -13.38
N GLY A 484 -6.96 -17.70 -13.53
CA GLY A 484 -5.80 -16.82 -13.64
C GLY A 484 -5.57 -15.98 -12.38
N GLN A 485 -5.92 -16.54 -11.21
CA GLN A 485 -5.88 -15.84 -9.93
C GLN A 485 -4.77 -16.37 -9.03
N LEU A 486 -4.17 -15.46 -8.27
CA LEU A 486 -3.28 -15.76 -7.16
C LEU A 486 -4.07 -15.65 -5.83
N TRP A 487 -3.75 -16.49 -4.86
CA TRP A 487 -4.24 -16.34 -3.48
C TRP A 487 -3.11 -16.46 -2.46
N LEU A 488 -3.34 -15.90 -1.28
CA LEU A 488 -2.57 -16.07 -0.05
C LEU A 488 -3.53 -16.53 1.05
N ASP A 489 -3.16 -17.57 1.79
CA ASP A 489 -3.90 -18.07 2.94
C ASP A 489 -2.96 -18.24 4.14
N ARG A 490 -3.20 -17.44 5.19
CA ARG A 490 -2.56 -17.49 6.51
C ARG A 490 -3.46 -18.09 7.59
N GLY A 491 -4.66 -18.56 7.24
CA GLY A 491 -5.72 -18.97 8.18
C GLY A 491 -5.45 -20.26 8.97
N THR A 492 -4.44 -21.05 8.60
CA THR A 492 -4.02 -22.24 9.38
C THR A 492 -2.91 -21.95 10.39
N LEU A 493 -2.37 -20.73 10.41
CA LEU A 493 -1.43 -20.27 11.44
C LEU A 493 -2.18 -19.97 12.75
N ARG A 494 -1.57 -20.28 13.89
CA ARG A 494 -2.24 -20.34 15.20
C ARG A 494 -1.59 -19.46 16.28
N GLY A 495 -0.50 -18.76 15.95
CA GLY A 495 0.21 -17.86 16.86
C GLY A 495 -0.54 -16.55 17.15
N PHE A 496 -1.55 -16.20 16.35
CA PHE A 496 -2.45 -15.07 16.59
C PHE A 496 -3.84 -15.34 15.99
N SER A 497 -4.89 -14.80 16.62
CA SER A 497 -6.26 -14.88 16.10
C SER A 497 -7.10 -13.74 16.69
N GLN A 498 -7.71 -12.93 15.83
CA GLN A 498 -8.79 -12.03 16.22
C GLN A 498 -9.80 -11.88 15.06
N PRO A 499 -11.06 -11.44 15.31
CA PRO A 499 -12.15 -11.53 14.32
C PRO A 499 -11.93 -10.79 13.00
N PHE A 500 -11.02 -9.82 12.95
CA PHE A 500 -10.68 -9.08 11.73
C PHE A 500 -9.38 -9.57 11.05
N PHE A 501 -8.76 -10.64 11.54
CA PHE A 501 -7.55 -11.24 10.94
C PHE A 501 -7.96 -12.08 9.74
N THR A 502 -8.22 -11.40 8.62
CA THR A 502 -8.58 -12.08 7.37
C THR A 502 -7.53 -13.13 7.05
N GLY A 503 -7.96 -14.39 6.90
CA GLY A 503 -7.07 -15.53 6.63
C GLY A 503 -6.72 -15.64 5.15
N GLU A 504 -7.72 -15.50 4.27
CA GLU A 504 -7.61 -15.70 2.82
C GLU A 504 -7.69 -14.37 2.04
N PHE A 505 -6.81 -14.21 1.05
CA PHE A 505 -6.73 -13.08 0.13
C PHE A 505 -6.59 -13.56 -1.31
N SER A 506 -7.05 -12.79 -2.29
CA SER A 506 -6.85 -13.14 -3.71
C SER A 506 -6.79 -11.93 -4.64
N THR A 507 -6.14 -12.12 -5.79
CA THR A 507 -6.03 -11.14 -6.88
C THR A 507 -6.06 -11.82 -8.24
N VAL A 508 -6.39 -11.07 -9.29
CA VAL A 508 -6.33 -11.53 -10.69
C VAL A 508 -4.95 -11.19 -11.26
N LEU A 509 -4.29 -12.18 -11.87
CA LEU A 509 -3.05 -11.97 -12.62
C LEU A 509 -3.36 -11.75 -14.11
N ASN A 510 -3.58 -12.83 -14.86
CA ASN A 510 -4.05 -12.82 -16.25
C ASN A 510 -4.94 -14.06 -16.45
N PRO A 511 -6.24 -13.93 -16.77
CA PRO A 511 -7.15 -15.06 -16.92
C PRO A 511 -6.82 -15.97 -18.11
N ASP A 512 -6.13 -15.44 -19.14
CA ASP A 512 -5.77 -16.16 -20.35
C ASP A 512 -4.35 -16.76 -20.30
N ASP A 513 -3.64 -16.60 -19.17
CA ASP A 513 -2.28 -17.10 -18.98
C ASP A 513 -2.22 -18.25 -17.96
N ARG A 514 -1.33 -19.21 -18.21
CA ARG A 514 -0.98 -20.30 -17.28
C ARG A 514 0.44 -20.17 -16.73
N HIS A 515 1.22 -19.23 -17.27
CA HIS A 515 2.48 -18.79 -16.71
C HIS A 515 2.23 -17.76 -15.60
N PHE A 516 3.05 -17.84 -14.55
CA PHE A 516 3.14 -16.79 -13.56
C PHE A 516 4.58 -16.65 -13.08
N THR A 517 4.95 -15.42 -12.71
CA THR A 517 6.15 -15.16 -11.91
C THR A 517 5.74 -14.65 -10.55
N ILE A 518 6.49 -15.03 -9.52
CA ILE A 518 6.26 -14.61 -8.15
C ILE A 518 7.60 -14.49 -7.42
N ARG A 519 7.76 -13.40 -6.68
CA ARG A 519 8.77 -13.27 -5.63
C ARG A 519 8.06 -13.21 -4.28
N ILE A 520 8.59 -13.91 -3.30
CA ILE A 520 8.10 -13.91 -1.93
C ILE A 520 9.27 -13.60 -1.01
N ILE A 521 9.14 -12.52 -0.25
CA ILE A 521 9.98 -12.29 0.92
C ILE A 521 9.20 -12.77 2.14
N LEU A 522 9.78 -13.72 2.88
CA LEU A 522 9.22 -14.27 4.12
C LEU A 522 10.15 -13.88 5.26
N ASP A 523 9.59 -13.32 6.33
CA ASP A 523 10.32 -12.99 7.56
C ASP A 523 9.56 -13.59 8.77
N ALA A 524 10.11 -13.43 9.98
CA ALA A 524 9.61 -14.05 11.21
C ALA A 524 8.11 -13.84 11.46
N SER A 525 7.58 -12.66 11.14
CA SER A 525 6.15 -12.34 11.26
C SER A 525 5.56 -11.58 10.07
N THR A 526 6.23 -11.57 8.91
CA THR A 526 5.77 -10.83 7.73
C THR A 526 5.91 -11.67 6.45
N ILE A 527 5.06 -11.40 5.47
CA ILE A 527 5.21 -11.87 4.10
C ILE A 527 4.90 -10.73 3.11
N GLU A 528 5.80 -10.52 2.15
CA GLU A 528 5.59 -9.66 0.98
C GLU A 528 5.65 -10.49 -0.30
N ILE A 529 4.61 -10.40 -1.13
CA ILE A 529 4.45 -11.12 -2.40
C ILE A 529 4.48 -10.11 -3.55
N PHE A 530 5.27 -10.38 -4.58
CA PHE A 530 5.34 -9.59 -5.81
C PHE A 530 5.15 -10.50 -7.03
N ALA A 531 3.96 -10.48 -7.62
CA ALA A 531 3.60 -11.33 -8.76
C ALA A 531 3.62 -10.58 -10.10
N ASN A 532 3.89 -11.32 -11.18
CA ASN A 532 3.91 -10.87 -12.57
C ASN A 532 4.61 -9.51 -12.78
N GLY A 533 5.90 -9.48 -12.44
CA GLY A 533 6.73 -8.28 -12.61
C GLY A 533 6.33 -7.09 -11.72
N GLY A 534 5.57 -7.33 -10.66
CA GLY A 534 5.19 -6.34 -9.64
C GLY A 534 3.76 -5.79 -9.78
N LEU A 535 3.00 -6.24 -10.79
CA LEU A 535 1.63 -5.78 -11.08
C LEU A 535 0.59 -6.25 -10.05
N SER A 536 0.93 -7.21 -9.20
CA SER A 536 0.10 -7.63 -8.07
C SER A 536 1.00 -7.83 -6.85
N VAL A 537 0.69 -7.12 -5.78
CA VAL A 537 1.49 -7.07 -4.55
C VAL A 537 0.61 -7.41 -3.36
N GLY A 538 1.10 -8.28 -2.48
CA GLY A 538 0.36 -8.78 -1.33
C GLY A 538 1.21 -8.74 -0.07
N THR A 539 0.77 -8.00 0.94
CA THR A 539 1.47 -7.82 2.22
C THR A 539 0.60 -8.27 3.39
N ALA A 540 1.14 -9.16 4.22
CA ALA A 540 0.45 -9.67 5.40
C ALA A 540 1.41 -9.86 6.58
N LEU A 541 0.92 -9.56 7.78
CA LEU A 541 1.45 -10.11 9.01
C LEU A 541 1.15 -11.62 9.07
N ILE A 542 2.06 -12.41 9.63
CA ILE A 542 1.89 -13.84 9.86
C ILE A 542 2.36 -14.18 11.26
N TYR A 543 1.66 -15.09 11.93
CA TYR A 543 1.98 -15.51 13.29
C TYR A 543 1.84 -17.03 13.40
N PRO A 544 2.85 -17.79 12.96
CA PRO A 544 2.88 -19.24 13.17
C PRO A 544 3.22 -19.55 14.63
N SER A 545 2.58 -20.54 15.25
CA SER A 545 2.82 -20.93 16.65
C SER A 545 4.22 -21.53 16.89
N ALA A 546 4.87 -22.03 15.84
CA ALA A 546 6.28 -22.42 15.81
C ALA A 546 6.91 -22.05 14.45
N PRO A 547 8.24 -21.86 14.33
CA PRO A 547 8.90 -21.52 13.07
C PRO A 547 8.48 -22.41 11.90
N LEU A 548 8.37 -21.83 10.70
CA LEU A 548 8.11 -22.58 9.47
C LEU A 548 9.42 -23.25 9.01
N THR A 549 9.44 -24.57 8.93
CA THR A 549 10.66 -25.40 8.77
C THR A 549 10.78 -26.10 7.41
N PHE A 550 9.74 -26.04 6.56
CA PHE A 550 9.83 -26.54 5.19
C PHE A 550 9.18 -25.61 4.16
N LEU A 551 9.70 -25.67 2.92
CA LEU A 551 9.06 -25.18 1.71
C LEU A 551 8.62 -26.39 0.87
N ARG A 552 7.34 -26.46 0.50
CA ARG A 552 6.77 -27.45 -0.41
C ARG A 552 6.14 -26.78 -1.63
N LEU A 553 6.37 -27.34 -2.81
CA LEU A 553 5.63 -27.02 -4.03
C LEU A 553 4.71 -28.22 -4.33
N GLU A 554 3.47 -27.95 -4.72
CA GLU A 554 2.46 -28.95 -5.02
C GLU A 554 1.66 -28.57 -6.26
N THR A 555 1.18 -29.57 -7.00
CA THR A 555 0.24 -29.35 -8.11
C THR A 555 -0.99 -30.24 -7.99
N SER A 556 -2.16 -29.71 -8.37
CA SER A 556 -3.41 -30.48 -8.42
C SER A 556 -4.20 -30.20 -9.70
N GLY A 557 -4.89 -31.21 -10.23
CA GLY A 557 -5.69 -31.14 -11.46
C GLY A 557 -4.91 -31.08 -12.78
N ALA A 558 -3.70 -30.53 -12.77
CA ALA A 558 -2.73 -30.51 -13.88
C ALA A 558 -1.30 -30.57 -13.30
N GLY A 559 -0.30 -30.87 -14.13
CA GLY A 559 1.11 -30.73 -13.77
C GLY A 559 1.60 -29.29 -13.96
N ALA A 560 2.90 -29.05 -13.72
CA ALA A 560 3.52 -27.76 -14.03
C ALA A 560 5.00 -27.90 -14.38
N ALA A 561 5.46 -27.08 -15.32
CA ALA A 561 6.87 -26.78 -15.52
C ALA A 561 7.32 -25.72 -14.49
N VAL A 562 8.51 -25.91 -13.92
CA VAL A 562 9.18 -24.92 -13.09
C VAL A 562 10.35 -24.39 -13.91
N ASP A 563 10.12 -23.24 -14.54
CA ASP A 563 11.02 -22.64 -15.52
C ASP A 563 12.28 -22.09 -14.83
N SER A 564 12.10 -21.43 -13.68
CA SER A 564 13.19 -21.03 -12.79
C SER A 564 12.72 -20.99 -11.33
N ILE A 565 13.61 -21.37 -10.42
CA ILE A 565 13.42 -21.19 -8.98
C ILE A 565 14.75 -20.84 -8.32
N SER A 566 14.75 -19.87 -7.41
CA SER A 566 15.86 -19.54 -6.52
C SER A 566 15.32 -19.29 -5.13
N LEU A 567 16.03 -19.81 -4.12
CA LEU A 567 15.68 -19.68 -2.71
C LEU A 567 16.94 -19.31 -1.94
N HIS A 568 16.90 -18.19 -1.22
CA HIS A 568 18.03 -17.64 -0.48
C HIS A 568 17.62 -17.35 0.96
N THR A 569 18.50 -17.63 1.92
CA THR A 569 18.45 -16.98 3.23
C THR A 569 18.90 -15.53 3.11
N LEU A 570 18.38 -14.67 3.98
CA LEU A 570 18.74 -13.25 4.03
C LEU A 570 19.56 -12.93 5.28
N HIS A 571 20.59 -12.10 5.10
CA HIS A 571 21.27 -11.44 6.21
C HIS A 571 20.35 -10.46 6.91
N LYS A 572 20.43 -10.48 8.24
CA LYS A 572 19.71 -9.59 9.14
C LYS A 572 20.19 -8.14 8.98
N THR A 573 19.26 -7.18 8.99
CA THR A 573 19.54 -5.78 8.68
C THR A 573 19.67 -4.85 9.89
N MET A 574 19.37 -5.35 11.09
CA MET A 574 19.39 -4.58 12.35
C MET A 574 19.90 -5.43 13.51
N ASP A 575 20.42 -4.75 14.54
CA ASP A 575 20.66 -5.36 15.84
C ASP A 575 19.36 -5.38 16.67
N ARG A 576 18.70 -6.53 16.68
CA ARG A 576 17.44 -6.86 17.36
C ARG A 576 17.53 -8.28 17.88
N GLU A 577 16.97 -8.63 19.03
CA GLU A 577 16.94 -10.04 19.42
C GLU A 577 15.90 -10.82 18.58
N THR A 578 16.35 -11.92 17.97
CA THR A 578 15.57 -12.80 17.08
C THR A 578 15.57 -14.23 17.62
N SER A 579 14.74 -15.12 17.08
CA SER A 579 14.77 -16.56 17.42
C SER A 579 16.04 -17.31 16.99
N ILE A 580 16.98 -16.60 16.33
CA ILE A 580 18.27 -17.07 15.79
C ILE A 580 19.40 -16.13 16.22
#